data_AF-A0A1J5QEL9-F1
#
_entry.id   AF-A0A1J5QEL9-F1
#
_cell.length_a   1.000
_cell.length_b   1.000
_cell.length_c   1.000
_cell.angle_alpha   90.00
_cell.angle_beta   90.00
_cell.angle_gamma   90.00
#
_symmetry.space_group_name_H-M   'P 1'
#
loop_
_entity.id
_entity.type
_entity.pdbx_description
1 polymer ?
#
loop_
_entity_poly.entity_id
_entity_poly.type
_entity_poly.pdbx_seq_one_letter_code
_entity_poly.pdbx_strand_id
1 'polypeptide(L)'
;MVVVDVNTGKFTGKGGNLEETGTKNNIEAAEEIARQLRLRDLGGIIVIDFIDMVLESNRDLVLRRLTECLGRDRTKHQVAEVTSLGLVQMTRKRIGQGLLEAFSTPCEVCHGRGVIIQLNPVDQNQGQRRHRHFEHRVELEDEGGDNGGQAGQESGAEQVLSLEADTDSESDSNLTKESGPTSSGAKKGRRRPAIKARPAKKAK
;
A
#
# COMPACT_ATOMS: atom_id res chain seq x y z
N MET A 1 -5.32 0.88 11.27
CA MET A 1 -5.45 -0.48 10.70
C MET A 1 -6.87 -0.63 10.17
N VAL A 2 -7.07 -1.37 9.08
CA VAL A 2 -8.39 -1.74 8.57
C VAL A 2 -8.59 -3.23 8.84
N VAL A 3 -9.75 -3.62 9.35
CA VAL A 3 -10.15 -5.03 9.53
C VAL A 3 -11.44 -5.23 8.75
N VAL A 4 -11.54 -6.34 8.04
CA VAL A 4 -12.70 -6.74 7.24
C VAL A 4 -13.10 -8.14 7.67
N ASP A 5 -14.39 -8.37 7.86
CA ASP A 5 -14.98 -9.64 8.30
C ASP A 5 -16.00 -10.12 7.25
N VAL A 6 -16.02 -11.42 6.95
CA VAL A 6 -16.84 -12.03 5.89
C VAL A 6 -17.89 -12.97 6.49
N ASN A 7 -19.17 -12.63 6.28
CA ASN A 7 -20.29 -13.38 6.85
C ASN A 7 -21.21 -13.95 5.75
N THR A 8 -21.77 -15.14 5.99
CA THR A 8 -22.80 -15.77 5.13
C THR A 8 -24.25 -15.37 5.48
N GLY A 9 -24.45 -14.79 6.67
CA GLY A 9 -25.78 -14.46 7.18
C GLY A 9 -26.65 -15.71 7.35
N LYS A 10 -27.86 -15.70 6.75
CA LYS A 10 -28.80 -16.84 6.82
C LYS A 10 -28.63 -17.87 5.69
N PHE A 11 -27.67 -17.67 4.78
CA PHE A 11 -27.52 -18.51 3.59
C PHE A 11 -26.44 -19.59 3.79
N THR A 12 -26.86 -20.81 4.09
CA THR A 12 -25.99 -21.99 4.28
C THR A 12 -25.98 -22.96 3.08
N GLY A 13 -26.42 -22.47 1.91
CA GLY A 13 -26.52 -23.26 0.69
C GLY A 13 -27.70 -24.23 0.67
N LYS A 14 -27.82 -25.01 -0.41
CA LYS A 14 -28.82 -26.08 -0.54
C LYS A 14 -28.18 -27.42 -0.19
N GLY A 15 -28.66 -28.08 0.86
CA GLY A 15 -28.24 -29.45 1.20
C GLY A 15 -27.07 -29.59 2.18
N GLY A 16 -26.69 -28.52 2.90
CA GLY A 16 -25.75 -28.62 4.02
C GLY A 16 -24.25 -28.66 3.68
N ASN A 17 -23.88 -28.47 2.41
CA ASN A 17 -22.46 -28.30 2.04
C ASN A 17 -21.96 -26.90 2.42
N LEU A 18 -21.59 -26.74 3.69
CA LEU A 18 -21.12 -25.48 4.25
C LEU A 18 -19.79 -25.03 3.63
N GLU A 19 -18.87 -25.97 3.35
CA GLU A 19 -17.54 -25.70 2.77
C GLU A 19 -17.65 -25.07 1.36
N GLU A 20 -18.50 -25.63 0.49
CA GLU A 20 -18.74 -25.06 -0.85
C GLU A 20 -19.41 -23.68 -0.78
N THR A 21 -20.32 -23.49 0.17
CA THR A 21 -21.03 -22.22 0.38
C THR A 21 -20.08 -21.14 0.91
N GLY A 22 -19.25 -21.48 1.91
CA GLY A 22 -18.22 -20.59 2.47
C GLY A 22 -17.18 -20.21 1.42
N THR A 23 -16.68 -21.18 0.64
CA THR A 23 -15.72 -20.92 -0.45
C THR A 23 -16.31 -19.97 -1.50
N LYS A 24 -17.56 -20.17 -1.94
CA LYS A 24 -18.23 -19.26 -2.88
C LYS A 24 -18.38 -17.85 -2.31
N ASN A 25 -18.83 -17.73 -1.05
CA ASN A 25 -18.97 -16.43 -0.40
C ASN A 25 -17.62 -15.72 -0.22
N ASN A 26 -16.55 -16.45 0.12
CA ASN A 26 -15.19 -15.90 0.21
C ASN A 26 -14.67 -15.40 -1.15
N ILE A 27 -14.98 -16.10 -2.24
CA ILE A 27 -14.65 -15.66 -3.62
C ILE A 27 -15.39 -14.36 -3.96
N GLU A 28 -16.69 -14.27 -3.72
CA GLU A 28 -17.49 -13.06 -3.95
C GLU A 28 -17.02 -11.89 -3.07
N ALA A 29 -16.72 -12.16 -1.79
CA ALA A 29 -16.15 -11.20 -0.86
C ALA A 29 -14.78 -10.68 -1.33
N ALA A 30 -13.90 -11.53 -1.86
CA ALA A 30 -12.60 -11.10 -2.37
C ALA A 30 -12.72 -10.08 -3.53
N GLU A 31 -13.72 -10.23 -4.41
CA GLU A 31 -14.01 -9.26 -5.47
C GLU A 31 -14.49 -7.93 -4.91
N GLU A 32 -15.44 -7.98 -3.98
CA GLU A 32 -16.08 -6.81 -3.39
C GLU A 32 -15.12 -6.04 -2.47
N ILE A 33 -14.29 -6.73 -1.69
CA ILE A 33 -13.25 -6.11 -0.87
C ILE A 33 -12.28 -5.33 -1.76
N ALA A 34 -11.73 -5.95 -2.81
CA ALA A 34 -10.85 -5.26 -3.75
C ALA A 34 -11.54 -4.04 -4.41
N ARG A 35 -12.85 -4.08 -4.64
CA ARG A 35 -13.64 -2.93 -5.12
C ARG A 35 -13.77 -1.83 -4.06
N GLN A 36 -14.09 -2.18 -2.81
CA GLN A 36 -14.26 -1.23 -1.71
C GLN A 36 -12.95 -0.55 -1.32
N LEU A 37 -11.81 -1.26 -1.35
CA LEU A 37 -10.48 -0.67 -1.12
C LEU A 37 -10.20 0.51 -2.06
N ARG A 38 -10.58 0.37 -3.34
CA ARG A 38 -10.46 1.42 -4.36
C ARG A 38 -11.48 2.55 -4.16
N LEU A 39 -12.75 2.23 -3.93
CA LEU A 39 -13.83 3.22 -3.84
C LEU A 39 -13.78 4.09 -2.58
N ARG A 40 -13.20 3.59 -1.49
CA ARG A 40 -13.11 4.31 -0.21
C ARG A 40 -11.71 4.85 0.10
N ASP A 41 -10.76 4.70 -0.83
CA ASP A 41 -9.30 4.83 -0.66
C ASP A 41 -8.79 4.29 0.69
N LEU A 42 -9.07 3.01 0.95
CA LEU A 42 -8.58 2.35 2.17
C LEU A 42 -7.09 2.01 2.00
N GLY A 43 -6.27 2.38 2.97
CA GLY A 43 -4.82 2.19 2.90
C GLY A 43 -4.17 2.06 4.28
N GLY A 44 -2.94 1.56 4.28
CA GLY A 44 -2.23 1.06 5.45
C GLY A 44 -2.26 -0.48 5.52
N ILE A 45 -2.15 -1.01 6.74
CA ILE A 45 -2.33 -2.44 7.02
C ILE A 45 -3.82 -2.76 7.01
N ILE A 46 -4.18 -3.77 6.21
CA ILE A 46 -5.52 -4.34 6.07
C ILE A 46 -5.43 -5.81 6.46
N VAL A 47 -6.36 -6.27 7.31
CA VAL A 47 -6.55 -7.69 7.64
C VAL A 47 -7.95 -8.08 7.19
N ILE A 48 -8.07 -9.23 6.51
CA ILE A 48 -9.33 -9.80 6.04
C ILE A 48 -9.52 -11.13 6.74
N ASP A 49 -10.61 -11.26 7.48
CA ASP A 49 -11.08 -12.48 8.11
C ASP A 49 -12.05 -13.17 7.14
N PHE A 50 -11.57 -14.22 6.47
CA PHE A 50 -12.40 -15.04 5.58
C PHE A 50 -13.01 -16.19 6.38
N ILE A 51 -14.19 -16.64 5.98
CA ILE A 51 -14.86 -17.80 6.58
C ILE A 51 -13.93 -19.01 6.53
N ASP A 52 -13.87 -19.78 7.63
CA ASP A 52 -13.10 -21.01 7.76
C ASP A 52 -13.18 -21.89 6.50
N MET A 53 -12.02 -22.31 6.01
CA MET A 53 -11.86 -23.22 4.88
C MET A 53 -11.02 -24.42 5.34
N VAL A 54 -11.59 -25.61 5.25
CA VAL A 54 -10.90 -26.85 5.62
C VAL A 54 -9.89 -27.25 4.54
N LEU A 55 -10.23 -27.07 3.26
CA LEU A 55 -9.37 -27.47 2.14
C LEU A 55 -8.40 -26.34 1.76
N GLU A 56 -7.12 -26.66 1.70
CA GLU A 56 -6.05 -25.74 1.24
C GLU A 56 -6.33 -25.21 -0.18
N SER A 57 -6.86 -26.06 -1.07
CA SER A 57 -7.27 -25.68 -2.42
C SER A 57 -8.34 -24.57 -2.44
N ASN A 58 -9.20 -24.48 -1.42
CA ASN A 58 -10.19 -23.40 -1.33
C ASN A 58 -9.53 -22.08 -0.94
N ARG A 59 -8.52 -22.14 -0.06
CA ARG A 59 -7.69 -20.98 0.34
C ARG A 59 -6.93 -20.42 -0.87
N ASP A 60 -6.32 -21.29 -1.67
CA ASP A 60 -5.64 -20.92 -2.92
C ASP A 60 -6.58 -20.23 -3.91
N LEU A 61 -7.81 -20.74 -4.07
CA LEU A 61 -8.81 -20.13 -4.95
C LEU A 61 -9.19 -18.72 -4.51
N VAL A 62 -9.40 -18.52 -3.20
CA VAL A 62 -9.73 -17.20 -2.62
C VAL A 62 -8.55 -16.24 -2.73
N LEU A 63 -7.33 -16.66 -2.37
CA LEU A 63 -6.12 -15.84 -2.47
C LEU A 63 -5.83 -15.44 -3.93
N ARG A 64 -5.95 -16.39 -4.86
CA ARG A 64 -5.84 -16.13 -6.29
C ARG A 64 -6.88 -15.13 -6.75
N ARG A 65 -8.15 -15.28 -6.34
CA ARG A 65 -9.21 -14.34 -6.74
C ARG A 65 -8.96 -12.94 -6.22
N LEU A 66 -8.57 -12.81 -4.95
CA LEU A 66 -8.20 -11.54 -4.34
C LEU A 66 -7.07 -10.87 -5.13
N THR A 67 -6.02 -11.63 -5.47
CA THR A 67 -4.87 -11.13 -6.24
C THR A 67 -5.26 -10.70 -7.66
N GLU A 68 -6.07 -11.49 -8.38
CA GLU A 68 -6.61 -11.13 -9.70
C GLU A 68 -7.44 -9.84 -9.65
N CYS A 69 -8.26 -9.66 -8.61
CA CYS A 69 -9.08 -8.46 -8.43
C CYS A 69 -8.29 -7.24 -7.94
N LEU A 70 -7.20 -7.44 -7.19
CA LEU A 70 -6.25 -6.39 -6.79
C LEU A 70 -5.34 -5.94 -7.94
N GLY A 71 -5.06 -6.80 -8.93
CA GLY A 71 -4.32 -6.42 -10.15
C GLY A 71 -4.95 -5.31 -11.00
N ARG A 72 -6.20 -4.91 -10.69
CA ARG A 72 -6.89 -3.75 -11.27
C ARG A 72 -6.70 -2.45 -10.48
N ASP A 73 -6.10 -2.52 -9.29
CA ASP A 73 -5.77 -1.34 -8.47
C ASP A 73 -4.47 -0.71 -8.94
N ARG A 74 -4.50 0.60 -9.16
CA ARG A 74 -3.32 1.41 -9.56
C ARG A 74 -2.41 1.70 -8.37
N THR A 75 -2.91 1.50 -7.17
CA THR A 75 -2.22 1.76 -5.90
C THR A 75 -1.29 0.61 -5.59
N LYS A 76 -0.03 0.91 -5.23
CA LYS A 76 0.93 -0.11 -4.78
C LYS A 76 0.33 -0.87 -3.59
N HIS A 77 0.26 -2.18 -3.72
CA HIS A 77 -0.24 -3.10 -2.69
C HIS A 77 0.66 -4.34 -2.63
N GLN A 78 0.65 -5.01 -1.49
CA GLN A 78 1.33 -6.29 -1.27
C GLN A 78 0.40 -7.18 -0.43
N VAL A 79 0.11 -8.38 -0.92
CA VAL A 79 -0.65 -9.39 -0.18
C VAL A 79 0.36 -10.32 0.48
N ALA A 80 0.22 -10.54 1.78
CA ALA A 80 0.98 -11.54 2.52
C ALA A 80 0.24 -12.90 2.49
N GLU A 81 0.90 -13.93 2.99
CA GLU A 81 0.38 -15.29 3.00
C GLU A 81 -0.90 -15.43 3.87
N VAL A 82 -1.73 -16.42 3.56
CA VAL A 82 -2.92 -16.75 4.36
C VAL A 82 -2.45 -17.47 5.62
N THR A 83 -2.87 -16.98 6.79
CA THR A 83 -2.59 -17.69 8.05
C THR A 83 -3.41 -18.99 8.13
N SER A 84 -2.97 -19.93 8.96
CA SER A 84 -3.73 -21.14 9.28
C SER A 84 -5.11 -20.87 9.91
N LEU A 85 -5.36 -19.63 10.37
CA LEU A 85 -6.60 -19.13 10.96
C LEU A 85 -7.53 -18.43 9.96
N GLY A 86 -7.29 -18.54 8.65
CA GLY A 86 -8.13 -17.90 7.62
C GLY A 86 -7.87 -16.40 7.39
N LEU A 87 -7.10 -15.74 8.27
CA LEU A 87 -6.74 -14.34 8.12
C LEU A 87 -5.79 -14.12 6.94
N VAL A 88 -6.11 -13.17 6.07
CA VAL A 88 -5.23 -12.63 5.03
C VAL A 88 -4.78 -11.23 5.42
N GLN A 89 -3.48 -11.03 5.55
CA GLN A 89 -2.89 -9.71 5.76
C GLN A 89 -2.45 -9.11 4.42
N MET A 90 -2.68 -7.82 4.23
CA MET A 90 -2.12 -7.07 3.11
C MET A 90 -1.75 -5.64 3.50
N THR A 91 -0.90 -5.02 2.70
CA THR A 91 -0.66 -3.57 2.75
C THR A 91 -1.11 -2.93 1.45
N ARG A 92 -1.67 -1.72 1.54
CA ARG A 92 -2.00 -0.86 0.40
C ARG A 92 -1.51 0.55 0.68
N LYS A 93 -0.72 1.14 -0.22
CA LYS A 93 -0.22 2.51 -0.06
C LYS A 93 -1.41 3.46 0.10
N ARG A 94 -1.43 4.27 1.15
CA ARG A 94 -2.42 5.33 1.30
C ARG A 94 -2.06 6.49 0.36
N ILE A 95 -3.02 6.96 -0.45
CA ILE A 95 -2.81 8.06 -1.40
C ILE A 95 -3.37 9.37 -0.83
N GLY A 96 -4.52 9.32 -0.17
CA GLY A 96 -5.08 10.50 0.52
C GLY A 96 -5.77 10.20 1.84
N GLN A 97 -6.70 11.08 2.20
CA GLN A 97 -7.65 10.89 3.28
C GLN A 97 -8.77 9.96 2.79
N GLY A 98 -8.96 8.83 3.48
CA GLY A 98 -9.97 7.83 3.09
C GLY A 98 -11.39 8.36 3.26
N LEU A 99 -12.36 7.77 2.56
CA LEU A 99 -13.75 8.29 2.50
C LEU A 99 -14.38 8.47 3.89
N LEU A 100 -14.20 7.51 4.80
CA LEU A 100 -14.75 7.61 6.16
C LEU A 100 -14.14 8.80 6.93
N GLU A 101 -12.84 9.03 6.76
CA GLU A 101 -12.08 10.08 7.44
C GLU A 101 -12.45 11.47 6.88
N ALA A 102 -12.72 11.57 5.57
CA ALA A 102 -13.17 12.82 4.94
C ALA A 102 -14.60 13.24 5.33
N PHE A 103 -15.44 12.30 5.81
CA PHE A 103 -16.86 12.52 6.11
C PHE A 103 -17.25 12.15 7.55
N SER A 104 -16.31 12.09 8.51
CA SER A 104 -16.67 11.81 9.90
C SER A 104 -15.78 12.50 10.94
N THR A 105 -16.37 12.76 12.10
CA THR A 105 -15.69 13.23 13.31
C THR A 105 -15.61 12.11 14.36
N PRO A 106 -14.61 12.10 15.25
CA PRO A 106 -14.59 11.17 16.37
C PRO A 106 -15.81 11.39 17.27
N CYS A 107 -16.45 10.30 17.72
CA CYS A 107 -17.59 10.40 18.62
C CYS A 107 -17.14 10.83 20.03
N GLU A 108 -17.67 11.95 20.50
CA GLU A 108 -17.33 12.55 21.80
C GLU A 108 -17.72 11.65 22.98
N VAL A 109 -18.89 11.00 22.90
CA VAL A 109 -19.45 10.15 23.97
C VAL A 109 -18.61 8.90 24.24
N CYS A 110 -18.00 8.31 23.22
CA CYS A 110 -17.16 7.12 23.36
C CYS A 110 -15.67 7.38 23.15
N HIS A 111 -15.28 8.67 23.12
CA HIS A 111 -13.91 9.17 22.94
C HIS A 111 -13.19 8.58 21.72
N GLY A 112 -13.85 8.62 20.56
CA GLY A 112 -13.28 8.18 19.29
C GLY A 112 -13.27 6.66 19.05
N ARG A 113 -13.82 5.84 19.95
CA ARG A 113 -14.07 4.39 19.69
C ARG A 113 -15.01 4.16 18.49
N GLY A 114 -15.86 5.13 18.20
CA GLY A 114 -16.68 5.22 17.00
C GLY A 114 -16.62 6.63 16.41
N VAL A 115 -17.29 6.82 15.27
CA VAL A 115 -17.30 8.09 14.53
C VAL A 115 -18.73 8.53 14.20
N ILE A 116 -18.93 9.84 14.06
CA ILE A 116 -20.18 10.46 13.64
C ILE A 116 -20.03 10.82 12.16
N ILE A 117 -20.83 10.18 11.29
CA ILE A 117 -20.78 10.40 9.84
C ILE A 117 -21.62 11.63 9.48
N GLN A 118 -21.08 12.49 8.62
CA GLN A 118 -21.72 13.69 8.09
C GLN A 118 -21.98 13.56 6.59
N LEU A 119 -22.99 14.28 6.08
CA LEU A 119 -23.33 14.27 4.65
C LEU A 119 -22.32 15.06 3.80
N ASN A 120 -21.69 16.08 4.39
CA ASN A 120 -20.71 16.94 3.75
C ASN A 120 -19.29 16.61 4.29
N PRO A 121 -18.22 16.90 3.52
CA PRO A 121 -16.86 16.71 3.99
C PRO A 121 -16.54 17.56 5.23
N VAL A 122 -15.69 17.03 6.12
CA VAL A 122 -15.22 17.73 7.34
C VAL A 122 -13.83 18.34 7.16
N ASP A 123 -13.70 19.62 7.50
CA ASP A 123 -12.41 20.33 7.52
C ASP A 123 -11.57 19.93 8.74
N GLN A 124 -10.89 18.77 8.66
CA GLN A 124 -9.98 18.32 9.73
C GLN A 124 -8.78 19.27 9.96
N ASN A 125 -8.46 20.14 9.00
CA ASN A 125 -7.36 21.09 9.08
C ASN A 125 -7.52 22.23 10.10
N GLN A 126 -8.71 22.40 10.70
CA GLN A 126 -8.93 23.48 11.68
C GLN A 126 -8.18 23.24 13.01
N GLY A 127 -7.93 21.99 13.39
CA GLY A 127 -7.17 21.66 14.61
C GLY A 127 -5.68 21.99 14.52
N GLN A 128 -5.02 21.55 13.44
CA GLN A 128 -3.57 21.73 13.28
C GLN A 128 -3.16 23.18 13.00
N ARG A 129 -4.04 23.99 12.40
CA ARG A 129 -3.78 25.43 12.17
C ARG A 129 -3.76 26.24 13.47
N ARG A 130 -4.41 25.79 14.54
CA ARG A 130 -4.42 26.50 15.84
C ARG A 130 -3.11 26.37 16.61
N HIS A 131 -2.40 25.25 16.52
CA HIS A 131 -1.10 25.08 17.19
C HIS A 131 -0.01 25.95 16.57
N ARG A 132 0.13 25.94 15.24
CA ARG A 132 1.15 26.75 14.54
C ARG A 132 1.01 28.27 14.72
N HIS A 133 -0.19 28.76 15.09
CA HIS A 133 -0.42 30.18 15.36
C HIS A 133 -0.20 30.57 16.84
N PHE A 134 0.01 29.58 17.73
CA PHE A 134 0.34 29.84 19.14
C PHE A 134 1.85 29.95 19.34
N GLU A 135 2.64 29.02 18.78
CA GLU A 135 4.11 29.02 18.91
C GLU A 135 4.73 30.32 18.38
N HIS A 136 4.30 30.80 17.20
CA HIS A 136 4.83 32.01 16.58
C HIS A 136 4.43 33.34 17.29
N ARG A 137 3.68 33.27 18.40
CA ARG A 137 3.35 34.46 19.22
C ARG A 137 4.23 34.59 20.47
N VAL A 138 4.92 33.52 20.88
CA VAL A 138 5.74 33.53 22.12
C VAL A 138 7.11 34.20 21.88
N GLU A 139 7.56 34.30 20.63
CA GLU A 139 8.89 34.84 20.25
C GLU A 139 8.93 36.36 20.01
N LEU A 140 7.89 37.12 20.38
CA LEU A 140 7.79 38.57 20.13
C LEU A 140 7.62 39.44 21.39
N GLU A 141 7.95 38.91 22.57
CA GLU A 141 7.88 39.63 23.85
C GLU A 141 9.20 39.55 24.66
N ASP A 142 10.36 39.74 24.01
CA ASP A 142 11.65 40.00 24.70
C ASP A 142 12.64 40.88 23.88
N GLU A 143 12.24 42.11 23.52
CA GLU A 143 13.20 43.17 23.16
C GLU A 143 12.77 44.51 23.79
N GLY A 144 13.56 45.02 24.75
CA GLY A 144 13.26 46.28 25.45
C GLY A 144 14.40 46.88 26.28
N GLY A 145 15.24 47.71 25.63
CA GLY A 145 16.16 48.69 26.28
C GLY A 145 17.56 48.14 26.62
N ASP A 146 18.65 48.50 25.94
CA ASP A 146 19.32 49.81 25.83
C ASP A 146 20.27 50.15 27.01
N ASN A 147 21.61 50.08 26.83
CA ASN A 147 22.47 51.22 26.41
C ASN A 147 23.99 51.00 26.71
N GLY A 148 24.87 51.46 25.80
CA GLY A 148 26.17 52.08 26.15
C GLY A 148 27.47 51.25 26.14
N GLY A 149 28.54 51.79 25.51
CA GLY A 149 29.94 51.51 25.90
C GLY A 149 30.97 51.26 24.77
N GLN A 150 31.94 52.16 24.62
CA GLN A 150 32.98 52.18 23.58
C GLN A 150 34.10 51.10 23.65
N ALA A 151 34.57 50.72 22.45
CA ALA A 151 35.96 50.55 21.99
C ALA A 151 37.01 49.73 22.78
N GLY A 152 37.65 48.78 22.08
CA GLY A 152 38.95 48.19 22.42
C GLY A 152 39.46 47.25 21.32
N GLN A 153 40.65 47.50 20.76
CA GLN A 153 41.36 46.55 19.91
C GLN A 153 42.20 45.60 20.78
N GLU A 154 42.30 44.32 20.43
CA GLU A 154 43.59 43.65 20.15
C GLU A 154 43.43 42.21 19.65
N SER A 155 44.53 41.63 19.18
CA SER A 155 44.62 40.42 18.35
C SER A 155 44.96 39.15 19.12
N GLY A 156 44.54 37.98 18.63
CA GLY A 156 45.08 36.67 19.02
C GLY A 156 44.35 35.50 18.36
N ALA A 157 45.07 34.54 17.77
CA ALA A 157 44.51 33.45 16.97
C ALA A 157 44.31 32.15 17.77
N GLU A 158 43.33 31.32 17.37
CA GLU A 158 43.46 29.90 16.97
C GLU A 158 42.09 29.36 16.47
N GLN A 159 42.01 28.72 15.30
CA GLN A 159 41.78 27.27 15.08
C GLN A 159 40.61 26.65 15.90
N VAL A 160 39.67 25.81 15.43
CA VAL A 160 39.24 25.18 14.16
C VAL A 160 37.78 24.67 14.40
N LEU A 161 36.92 24.23 13.46
CA LEU A 161 36.97 23.95 12.01
C LEU A 161 35.54 24.10 11.44
N SER A 162 35.37 24.38 10.14
CA SER A 162 34.07 24.40 9.44
C SER A 162 33.82 23.12 8.62
N LEU A 163 32.61 22.55 8.71
CA LEU A 163 32.14 21.46 7.84
C LEU A 163 30.71 21.72 7.35
N GLU A 164 30.60 22.45 6.23
CA GLU A 164 29.55 22.28 5.24
C GLU A 164 30.21 22.16 3.86
N ALA A 165 29.88 21.11 3.11
CA ALA A 165 29.96 21.07 1.63
C ALA A 165 29.35 19.76 1.10
N ASP A 166 28.52 19.89 0.06
CA ASP A 166 27.97 18.81 -0.76
C ASP A 166 29.00 18.23 -1.77
N THR A 167 28.67 17.05 -2.32
CA THR A 167 29.18 16.49 -3.61
C THR A 167 30.69 16.17 -3.67
N ASP A 168 31.21 15.26 -4.50
CA ASP A 168 30.64 14.53 -5.64
C ASP A 168 31.41 13.20 -5.86
N SER A 169 30.92 12.34 -6.78
CA SER A 169 31.69 11.61 -7.82
C SER A 169 31.26 10.17 -8.12
N GLU A 170 30.85 9.96 -9.38
CA GLU A 170 30.92 8.67 -10.06
C GLU A 170 32.36 8.42 -10.54
N SER A 171 32.76 7.16 -10.71
CA SER A 171 33.71 6.83 -11.79
C SER A 171 33.47 5.44 -12.37
N ASP A 172 33.56 5.39 -13.69
CA ASP A 172 33.21 4.28 -14.57
C ASP A 172 34.44 3.39 -14.85
N SER A 173 34.23 2.12 -15.21
CA SER A 173 35.28 1.32 -15.84
C SER A 173 34.72 0.23 -16.74
N ASN A 174 34.71 0.52 -18.04
CA ASN A 174 34.47 -0.44 -19.12
C ASN A 174 35.67 -0.40 -20.08
N LEU A 175 36.33 -1.53 -20.35
CA LEU A 175 37.37 -1.62 -21.38
C LEU A 175 37.29 -2.93 -22.19
N THR A 176 37.44 -2.79 -23.50
CA THR A 176 37.43 -3.85 -24.53
C THR A 176 38.89 -4.27 -24.87
N LYS A 177 39.25 -5.37 -25.57
CA LYS A 177 38.88 -5.80 -26.95
C LYS A 177 39.61 -7.12 -27.35
N GLU A 178 39.05 -7.89 -28.32
CA GLU A 178 39.71 -8.78 -29.34
C GLU A 178 40.65 -9.96 -28.88
N SER A 179 40.83 -11.12 -29.56
CA SER A 179 40.41 -11.72 -30.86
C SER A 179 40.49 -13.29 -30.82
N GLY A 180 40.02 -14.02 -31.86
CA GLY A 180 40.00 -15.52 -31.94
C GLY A 180 41.23 -16.16 -32.62
N PRO A 181 41.22 -17.39 -33.21
CA PRO A 181 40.12 -18.40 -33.36
C PRO A 181 40.51 -19.89 -33.08
N THR A 182 39.57 -20.87 -33.15
CA THR A 182 39.64 -22.17 -33.90
C THR A 182 38.54 -23.22 -33.55
N SER A 183 38.30 -24.14 -34.50
CA SER A 183 37.30 -25.24 -34.61
C SER A 183 37.08 -26.17 -33.40
N SER A 184 35.88 -26.71 -33.12
CA SER A 184 35.24 -27.82 -33.87
C SER A 184 34.01 -28.37 -33.10
N GLY A 185 33.14 -29.18 -33.74
CA GLY A 185 32.15 -30.04 -33.06
C GLY A 185 30.66 -29.74 -33.33
N ALA A 186 30.05 -30.46 -34.28
CA ALA A 186 28.63 -30.30 -34.63
C ALA A 186 27.70 -31.29 -33.91
N LYS A 187 26.41 -30.92 -33.72
CA LYS A 187 25.25 -31.80 -33.98
C LYS A 187 23.89 -31.07 -34.01
N LYS A 188 23.03 -31.54 -34.93
CA LYS A 188 21.60 -31.18 -35.14
C LYS A 188 20.76 -31.71 -33.95
N GLY A 189 19.56 -31.22 -33.58
CA GLY A 189 18.63 -30.28 -34.20
C GLY A 189 17.24 -30.92 -34.42
N ARG A 190 16.13 -30.30 -33.96
CA ARG A 190 14.75 -30.56 -34.46
C ARG A 190 13.72 -29.53 -33.94
N ARG A 191 12.98 -28.87 -34.84
CA ARG A 191 11.79 -28.06 -34.54
C ARG A 191 10.53 -28.95 -34.58
N ARG A 192 9.55 -28.71 -33.70
CA ARG A 192 8.23 -29.37 -33.73
C ARG A 192 7.30 -28.66 -34.74
N PRO A 193 6.43 -29.37 -35.48
CA PRO A 193 5.54 -28.76 -36.48
C PRO A 193 4.27 -28.16 -35.85
N ALA A 194 3.69 -27.18 -36.54
CA ALA A 194 2.42 -26.55 -36.16
C ALA A 194 1.19 -27.40 -36.58
N ILE A 195 0.16 -27.42 -35.74
CA ILE A 195 -1.11 -28.11 -36.00
C ILE A 195 -2.01 -27.18 -36.85
N LYS A 196 -2.50 -27.68 -37.99
CA LYS A 196 -3.49 -26.97 -38.83
C LYS A 196 -4.91 -27.25 -38.34
N ALA A 197 -5.72 -26.19 -38.20
CA ALA A 197 -7.15 -26.30 -37.91
C ALA A 197 -7.93 -26.88 -39.12
N ARG A 198 -9.02 -27.61 -38.86
CA ARG A 198 -10.00 -28.05 -39.88
C ARG A 198 -11.21 -27.12 -39.89
N PRO A 199 -11.81 -26.81 -41.05
CA PRO A 199 -12.98 -25.95 -41.13
C PRO A 199 -14.28 -26.67 -40.73
N ALA A 200 -15.28 -25.89 -40.31
CA ALA A 200 -16.61 -26.38 -39.96
C ALA A 200 -17.40 -26.86 -41.19
N LYS A 201 -18.23 -27.90 -41.01
CA LYS A 201 -19.24 -28.32 -41.99
C LYS A 201 -20.59 -27.66 -41.67
N LYS A 202 -21.24 -27.12 -42.70
CA LYS A 202 -22.66 -26.72 -42.71
C LYS A 202 -23.52 -27.77 -43.42
N ALA A 203 -24.84 -27.63 -43.25
CA ALA A 203 -25.94 -28.38 -43.87
C ALA A 203 -26.13 -29.82 -43.34
N LYS A 204 -27.37 -30.32 -43.24
CA LYS A 204 -28.64 -29.82 -43.81
C LYS A 204 -29.65 -29.43 -42.72
#